data_AF-A0A841GM21-F1
#
_entry.id   AF-A0A841GM21-F1
#
_cell.length_a   1.000
_cell.length_b   1.000
_cell.length_c   1.000
_cell.angle_alpha   90.00
_cell.angle_beta   90.00
_cell.angle_gamma   90.00
#
_symmetry.space_group_name_H-M   'P 1'
#
loop_
_entity.id
_entity.type
_entity.pdbx_description
1 polymer ?
#
loop_
_entity_poly.entity_id
_entity_poly.type
_entity_poly.pdbx_seq_one_letter_code
_entity_poly.pdbx_strand_id
1 'polypeptide(L)'
;MKKRIVIFFLIIIVIQAFSLPFLNIRPKHEEGPFVEFTSLGYAFKNSEILTQPLLDILGIFNLNYRYYVNNNGVFSTQNYFIDPFFVSRVYMNEPIEGTPTYIFATRNYYFSNYYLLDRISIKSYFEMIFPGITDFSDCVFAIVPRGFINVGYFVLDKIEIFSSLEGGVILNLITSSRTKDINWDNFIQELRQESIYSTFKFGVSWYYDNYSGIEVGYRLFLWGKESPLRFIQGFTITDWIYNYISYTLYTENSQEIFIPFITTDYYISFSTKF
;
A
#
# COMPACT_ATOMS: atom_id res chain seq x y z
N MET A 1 4.67 -50.56 -9.61
CA MET A 1 3.99 -49.42 -8.97
C MET A 1 4.57 -49.01 -7.61
N LYS A 2 4.79 -49.92 -6.63
CA LYS A 2 5.26 -49.56 -5.27
C LYS A 2 6.59 -48.77 -5.21
N LYS A 3 7.58 -49.05 -6.07
CA LYS A 3 8.86 -48.31 -6.11
C LYS A 3 8.75 -46.84 -6.58
N ARG A 4 7.78 -46.51 -7.44
CA ARG A 4 7.55 -45.12 -7.90
C ARG A 4 6.89 -44.25 -6.82
N ILE A 5 6.05 -44.86 -5.98
CA ILE A 5 5.40 -44.18 -4.85
C ILE A 5 6.43 -43.84 -3.77
N VAL A 6 7.37 -44.73 -3.47
CA VAL A 6 8.44 -44.47 -2.48
C VAL A 6 9.38 -43.36 -2.95
N ILE A 7 9.73 -43.30 -4.24
CA ILE A 7 10.55 -42.20 -4.80
C ILE A 7 9.78 -40.88 -4.76
N PHE A 8 8.47 -40.87 -5.06
CA PHE A 8 7.64 -39.68 -4.95
C PHE A 8 7.52 -39.20 -3.49
N PHE A 9 7.42 -40.13 -2.54
CA PHE A 9 7.38 -39.83 -1.10
C PHE A 9 8.73 -39.32 -0.58
N LEU A 10 9.86 -39.87 -1.06
CA LEU A 10 11.20 -39.39 -0.74
C LEU A 10 11.47 -38.01 -1.35
N ILE A 11 10.97 -37.74 -2.56
CA ILE A 11 11.05 -36.40 -3.17
C ILE A 11 10.20 -35.41 -2.36
N ILE A 12 9.00 -35.78 -1.88
CA ILE A 12 8.18 -34.94 -0.99
C ILE A 12 8.87 -34.68 0.35
N ILE A 13 9.52 -35.68 0.94
CA ILE A 13 10.26 -35.53 2.21
C ILE A 13 11.53 -34.69 2.02
N VAL A 14 12.23 -34.82 0.89
CA VAL A 14 13.40 -33.99 0.55
C VAL A 14 12.98 -32.55 0.20
N ILE A 15 11.80 -32.34 -0.38
CA ILE A 15 11.20 -31.01 -0.59
C ILE A 15 10.73 -30.40 0.76
N GLN A 16 10.30 -31.21 1.72
CA GLN A 16 10.01 -30.74 3.09
C GLN A 16 11.27 -30.42 3.91
N ALA A 17 12.45 -30.92 3.52
CA ALA A 17 13.70 -30.70 4.22
C ALA A 17 14.36 -29.33 3.92
N PHE A 18 13.79 -28.53 3.01
CA PHE A 18 14.22 -27.16 2.73
C PHE A 18 13.07 -26.17 2.98
N SER A 19 12.59 -26.11 4.22
CA SER A 19 11.69 -25.04 4.67
C SER A 19 12.50 -23.77 4.94
N LEU A 20 12.59 -22.90 3.94
CA LEU A 20 12.91 -21.50 4.20
C LEU A 20 11.59 -20.81 4.62
N PRO A 21 11.51 -20.20 5.81
CA PRO A 21 10.38 -19.36 6.14
C PRO A 21 10.42 -18.15 5.21
N PHE A 22 9.52 -18.10 4.23
CA PHE A 22 9.30 -16.90 3.44
C PHE A 22 8.88 -15.79 4.43
N LEU A 23 9.59 -14.66 4.46
CA LEU A 23 9.27 -13.54 5.35
C LEU A 23 8.76 -12.40 4.47
N ASN A 24 7.46 -12.11 4.53
CA ASN A 24 6.87 -10.93 3.88
C ASN A 24 7.12 -9.63 4.65
N ILE A 25 7.91 -9.67 5.73
CA ILE A 25 8.38 -8.51 6.49
C ILE A 25 9.89 -8.48 6.39
N ARG A 26 10.42 -7.38 5.87
CA ARG A 26 11.86 -7.17 5.78
C ARG A 26 12.48 -7.15 7.18
N PRO A 27 13.51 -7.97 7.46
CA PRO A 27 14.24 -7.91 8.72
C PRO A 27 14.75 -6.49 8.99
N LYS A 28 14.76 -6.13 10.27
CA LYS A 28 15.43 -4.92 10.75
C LYS A 28 16.91 -4.97 10.38
N HIS A 29 17.46 -3.85 9.94
CA HIS A 29 18.89 -3.60 9.80
C HIS A 29 19.62 -3.81 11.13
N GLU A 30 20.92 -4.08 11.01
CA GLU A 30 21.83 -4.09 12.15
C GLU A 30 21.79 -2.74 12.88
N GLU A 31 22.01 -2.76 14.19
CA GLU A 31 21.97 -1.53 14.98
C GLU A 31 23.02 -0.53 14.51
N GLY A 32 22.59 0.72 14.30
CA GLY A 32 23.42 1.79 13.78
C GLY A 32 22.85 2.43 12.51
N PRO A 33 23.64 3.30 11.86
CA PRO A 33 23.26 3.93 10.61
C PRO A 33 23.28 2.93 9.46
N PHE A 34 22.34 3.06 8.54
CA PHE A 34 22.29 2.27 7.31
C PHE A 34 21.99 3.14 6.09
N VAL A 35 22.43 2.69 4.92
CA VAL A 35 22.20 3.32 3.63
C VAL A 35 21.91 2.24 2.60
N GLU A 36 20.86 2.48 1.82
CA GLU A 36 20.40 1.63 0.74
C GLU A 36 20.11 2.47 -0.50
N PHE A 37 19.84 1.81 -1.61
CA PHE A 37 19.50 2.51 -2.85
C PHE A 37 18.26 3.40 -2.69
N THR A 38 17.24 2.94 -1.97
CA THR A 38 15.95 3.63 -1.84
C THR A 38 15.75 4.35 -0.51
N SER A 39 16.62 4.13 0.48
CA SER A 39 16.43 4.69 1.82
C SER A 39 17.75 4.87 2.58
N LEU A 40 17.75 5.77 3.54
CA LEU A 40 18.80 5.89 4.55
C LEU A 40 18.17 6.07 5.92
N GLY A 41 18.86 5.66 6.99
CA GLY A 41 18.26 5.70 8.30
C GLY A 41 19.16 5.23 9.44
N TYR A 42 18.52 5.00 10.58
CA TYR A 42 19.14 4.52 11.79
C TYR A 42 18.27 3.45 12.45
N ALA A 43 18.87 2.29 12.75
CA ALA A 43 18.20 1.18 13.40
C ALA A 43 18.66 1.07 14.87
N PHE A 44 17.72 0.81 15.77
CA PHE A 44 17.97 0.71 17.21
C PHE A 44 16.94 -0.19 17.87
N LYS A 45 17.36 -1.12 18.74
CA LYS A 45 16.46 -2.07 19.40
C LYS A 45 15.57 -2.77 18.38
N ASN A 46 14.25 -2.70 18.54
CA ASN A 46 13.26 -3.24 17.60
C ASN A 46 12.68 -2.17 16.66
N SER A 47 13.40 -1.07 16.45
CA SER A 47 12.89 0.10 15.73
C SER A 47 13.86 0.59 14.66
N GLU A 48 13.31 1.30 13.68
CA GLU A 48 14.08 2.05 12.68
C GLU A 48 13.42 3.39 12.39
N ILE A 49 14.25 4.38 12.12
CA ILE A 49 13.83 5.65 11.54
C ILE A 49 14.56 5.80 10.21
N LEU A 50 13.83 6.11 9.14
CA LEU A 50 14.39 6.21 7.79
C LEU A 50 13.68 7.26 6.94
N THR A 51 14.39 7.75 5.94
CA THR A 51 13.88 8.64 4.89
C THR A 51 14.16 8.03 3.53
N GLN A 52 13.56 8.58 2.46
CA GLN A 52 13.75 8.11 1.09
C GLN A 52 14.27 9.25 0.20
N PRO A 53 15.60 9.48 0.18
CA PRO A 53 16.20 10.65 -0.47
C PRO A 53 15.87 10.81 -1.97
N LEU A 54 15.57 9.71 -2.66
CA LEU A 54 15.16 9.76 -4.06
C LEU A 54 13.84 10.53 -4.26
N LEU A 55 12.96 10.53 -3.25
CA LEU A 55 11.69 11.25 -3.28
C LEU A 55 11.88 12.76 -3.06
N ASP A 56 12.92 13.15 -2.30
CA ASP A 56 13.23 14.56 -2.03
C ASP A 56 13.52 15.34 -3.33
N ILE A 57 14.09 14.66 -4.35
CA ILE A 57 14.36 15.23 -5.67
C ILE A 57 13.05 15.67 -6.35
N LEU A 58 11.93 15.02 -6.03
CA LEU A 58 10.61 15.33 -6.57
C LEU A 58 9.78 16.24 -5.65
N GLY A 59 10.37 16.76 -4.57
CA GLY A 59 9.64 17.56 -3.57
C GLY A 59 8.75 16.74 -2.65
N ILE A 60 8.97 15.42 -2.57
CA ILE A 60 8.25 14.50 -1.69
C ILE A 60 9.18 14.15 -0.53
N PHE A 61 9.05 14.90 0.56
CA PHE A 61 9.85 14.73 1.76
C PHE A 61 9.17 13.75 2.69
N ASN A 62 9.93 12.81 3.26
CA ASN A 62 9.33 11.82 4.13
C ASN A 62 10.17 11.44 5.36
N LEU A 63 9.45 11.01 6.39
CA LEU A 63 10.03 10.45 7.60
C LEU A 63 9.21 9.24 8.03
N ASN A 64 9.87 8.10 8.04
CA ASN A 64 9.28 6.80 8.35
C ASN A 64 9.85 6.27 9.66
N TYR A 65 8.97 5.80 10.53
CA TYR A 65 9.30 5.03 11.72
C TYR A 65 8.74 3.63 11.57
N ARG A 66 9.55 2.60 11.83
CA ARG A 66 9.12 1.20 11.86
C ARG A 66 9.42 0.62 13.24
N TYR A 67 8.47 -0.14 13.77
CA TYR A 67 8.62 -0.92 14.99
C TYR A 67 8.28 -2.39 14.70
N TYR A 68 9.28 -3.24 14.89
CA TYR A 68 9.20 -4.67 14.72
C TYR A 68 8.65 -5.30 15.98
N VAL A 69 7.35 -5.61 15.97
CA VAL A 69 6.66 -6.23 17.11
C VAL A 69 7.21 -7.65 17.33
N ASN A 70 7.39 -8.39 16.22
CA ASN A 70 8.03 -9.69 16.14
C ASN A 70 8.43 -9.95 14.67
N ASN A 71 8.96 -11.13 14.36
CA ASN A 71 9.37 -11.49 12.99
C ASN A 71 8.22 -11.51 11.97
N ASN A 72 6.98 -11.54 12.46
CA ASN A 72 5.75 -11.67 11.66
C ASN A 72 4.87 -10.42 11.73
N GLY A 73 5.28 -9.35 12.41
CA GLY A 73 4.46 -8.18 12.65
C GLY A 73 5.28 -6.89 12.73
N VAL A 74 4.85 -5.89 11.97
CA VAL A 74 5.48 -4.57 11.95
C VAL A 74 4.41 -3.49 12.08
N PHE A 75 4.67 -2.54 12.98
CA PHE A 75 3.96 -1.27 13.03
C PHE A 75 4.81 -0.22 12.32
N SER A 76 4.18 0.63 11.52
CA SER A 76 4.88 1.63 10.73
C SER A 76 4.09 2.93 10.68
N THR A 77 4.79 4.03 10.92
CA THR A 77 4.30 5.39 10.77
C THR A 77 5.11 6.05 9.66
N GLN A 78 4.47 6.34 8.54
CA GLN A 78 5.09 7.04 7.42
C GLN A 78 4.46 8.43 7.31
N ASN A 79 5.29 9.46 7.28
CA ASN A 79 4.84 10.84 7.11
C ASN A 79 5.42 11.37 5.82
N TYR A 80 4.57 11.96 4.99
CA TYR A 80 4.95 12.60 3.75
C TYR A 80 4.51 14.06 3.79
N PHE A 81 5.41 14.93 3.37
CA PHE A 81 5.17 16.32 3.05
C PHE A 81 5.54 16.52 1.59
N ILE A 82 4.58 16.91 0.78
CA ILE A 82 4.73 17.06 -0.66
C ILE A 82 4.55 18.53 -1.00
N ASP A 83 5.54 19.07 -1.69
CA ASP A 83 5.47 20.38 -2.34
C ASP A 83 5.35 20.16 -3.85
N PRO A 84 4.13 20.21 -4.42
CA PRO A 84 3.89 20.01 -5.85
C PRO A 84 4.65 20.99 -6.74
N PHE A 85 5.04 22.15 -6.20
CA PHE A 85 5.74 23.20 -6.93
C PHE A 85 7.26 23.15 -6.74
N PHE A 86 7.78 22.18 -5.97
CA PHE A 86 9.20 22.09 -5.64
C PHE A 86 10.08 22.05 -6.89
N VAL A 87 9.74 21.20 -7.86
CA VAL A 87 10.56 21.01 -9.07
C VAL A 87 10.62 22.30 -9.90
N SER A 88 9.47 22.89 -10.20
CA SER A 88 9.37 24.15 -10.93
C SER A 88 10.11 25.28 -10.19
N ARG A 89 9.92 25.39 -8.86
CA ARG A 89 10.52 26.46 -8.07
C ARG A 89 12.03 26.32 -7.89
N VAL A 90 12.53 25.12 -7.60
CA VAL A 90 13.93 24.89 -7.21
C VAL A 90 14.83 24.59 -8.42
N TYR A 91 14.35 23.82 -9.40
CA TYR A 91 15.16 23.43 -10.56
C TYR A 91 14.88 24.28 -11.80
N MET A 92 13.64 24.75 -11.99
CA MET A 92 13.28 25.57 -13.17
C MET A 92 13.27 27.07 -12.89
N ASN A 93 13.43 27.49 -11.62
CA ASN A 93 13.34 28.89 -11.18
C ASN A 93 12.04 29.59 -11.62
N GLU A 94 10.96 28.84 -11.76
CA GLU A 94 9.66 29.39 -12.12
C GLU A 94 8.97 29.96 -10.87
N PRO A 95 8.42 31.18 -10.94
CA PRO A 95 7.61 31.71 -9.85
C PRO A 95 6.32 30.90 -9.71
N ILE A 96 5.88 30.67 -8.48
CA ILE A 96 4.58 30.06 -8.23
C ILE A 96 3.52 31.12 -8.50
N GLU A 97 2.72 30.92 -9.55
CA GLU A 97 1.53 31.73 -9.81
C GLU A 97 0.39 31.27 -8.88
N GLY A 98 0.13 32.03 -7.82
CA GLY A 98 -0.97 31.79 -6.88
C GLY A 98 -0.52 31.37 -5.47
N THR A 99 -1.47 30.86 -4.67
CA THR A 99 -1.20 30.44 -3.29
C THR A 99 -0.52 29.07 -3.27
N PRO A 100 0.68 28.93 -2.67
CA PRO A 100 1.37 27.65 -2.61
C PRO A 100 0.53 26.65 -1.80
N THR A 101 0.30 25.48 -2.39
CA THR A 101 -0.47 24.40 -1.81
C THR A 101 0.44 23.24 -1.50
N TYR A 102 0.31 22.66 -0.32
CA TYR A 102 1.11 21.54 0.18
C TYR A 102 0.21 20.37 0.51
N ILE A 103 0.72 19.16 0.28
CA ILE A 103 0.01 17.93 0.61
C ILE A 103 0.73 17.24 1.76
N PHE A 104 -0.03 16.89 2.78
CA PHE A 104 0.43 16.07 3.90
C PHE A 104 -0.23 14.71 3.78
N ALA A 105 0.54 13.65 4.01
CA ALA A 105 -0.02 12.32 4.12
C ALA A 105 0.68 11.57 5.24
N THR A 106 -0.04 11.32 6.33
CA THR A 106 0.44 10.45 7.41
C THR A 106 -0.26 9.10 7.32
N ARG A 107 0.52 8.03 7.43
CA ARG A 107 0.07 6.66 7.30
C ARG A 107 0.55 5.88 8.50
N ASN A 108 -0.39 5.36 9.28
CA ASN A 108 -0.08 4.53 10.43
C ASN A 108 -0.67 3.16 10.17
N TYR A 109 0.17 2.15 9.99
CA TYR A 109 -0.30 0.80 9.72
C TYR A 109 0.35 -0.24 10.61
N TYR A 110 -0.43 -1.28 10.87
CA TYR A 110 0.04 -2.55 11.38
C TYR A 110 -0.11 -3.59 10.27
N PHE A 111 0.97 -4.26 9.95
CA PHE A 111 0.97 -5.41 9.05
C PHE A 111 1.44 -6.64 9.81
N SER A 112 0.76 -7.76 9.60
CA SER A 112 1.24 -9.04 10.08
C SER A 112 1.07 -10.14 9.04
N ASN A 113 1.92 -11.15 9.14
CA ASN A 113 1.99 -12.26 8.22
C ASN A 113 2.32 -13.54 8.98
N TYR A 114 1.32 -14.39 9.13
CA TYR A 114 1.44 -15.67 9.82
C TYR A 114 1.44 -16.82 8.82
N TYR A 115 2.24 -17.84 9.10
CA TYR A 115 2.25 -19.07 8.33
C TYR A 115 1.62 -20.20 9.14
N LEU A 116 0.68 -20.91 8.53
CA LEU A 116 0.10 -22.14 9.04
C LEU A 116 0.59 -23.31 8.18
N LEU A 117 1.08 -24.37 8.81
CA LEU A 117 1.52 -25.59 8.12
C LEU A 117 2.54 -25.32 6.99
N ASP A 118 3.39 -24.30 7.16
CA ASP A 118 4.45 -23.83 6.24
C ASP A 118 4.04 -23.43 4.82
N ARG A 119 2.76 -23.60 4.46
CA ARG A 119 2.25 -23.34 3.10
C ARG A 119 1.05 -22.40 3.06
N ILE A 120 0.37 -22.19 4.17
CA ILE A 120 -0.76 -21.25 4.23
C ILE A 120 -0.25 -19.95 4.83
N SER A 121 -0.40 -18.84 4.13
CA SER A 121 -0.12 -17.49 4.60
C SER A 121 -1.42 -16.81 5.00
N ILE A 122 -1.42 -16.12 6.14
CA ILE A 122 -2.49 -15.24 6.56
C ILE A 122 -1.86 -13.88 6.80
N LYS A 123 -2.16 -12.93 5.92
CA LYS A 123 -1.66 -11.56 5.96
C LYS A 123 -2.79 -10.66 6.40
N SER A 124 -2.59 -9.88 7.44
CA SER A 124 -3.54 -8.85 7.87
C SER A 124 -2.87 -7.50 7.85
N TYR A 125 -3.66 -6.50 7.47
CA TYR A 125 -3.22 -5.12 7.38
C TYR A 125 -4.33 -4.23 7.88
N PHE A 126 -3.98 -3.31 8.76
CA PHE A 126 -4.85 -2.25 9.18
C PHE A 126 -4.09 -0.95 9.12
N GLU A 127 -4.71 0.09 8.58
CA GLU A 127 -4.09 1.38 8.40
C GLU A 127 -5.06 2.53 8.67
N MET A 128 -4.52 3.57 9.30
CA MET A 128 -5.14 4.89 9.40
C MET A 128 -4.33 5.87 8.55
N ILE A 129 -4.96 6.39 7.50
CA ILE A 129 -4.39 7.42 6.64
C ILE A 129 -4.99 8.77 7.03
N PHE A 130 -4.12 9.77 7.13
CA PHE A 130 -4.47 11.18 7.33
C PHE A 130 -3.95 11.99 6.15
N PRO A 131 -4.61 11.92 4.97
CA PRO A 131 -4.25 12.78 3.86
C PRO A 131 -4.82 14.17 4.12
N GLY A 132 -4.10 15.21 3.71
CA GLY A 132 -4.59 16.57 3.80
C GLY A 132 -3.88 17.53 2.87
N ILE A 133 -4.53 18.65 2.66
CA ILE A 133 -4.06 19.74 1.81
C ILE A 133 -4.10 21.02 2.63
N THR A 134 -3.08 21.85 2.51
CA THR A 134 -3.02 23.16 3.16
C THR A 134 -2.25 24.15 2.33
N ASP A 135 -2.60 25.42 2.44
CA ASP A 135 -1.83 26.55 1.93
C ASP A 135 -1.13 27.34 3.06
N PHE A 136 -0.98 26.70 4.23
CA PHE A 136 -0.60 27.24 5.53
C PHE A 136 -1.59 28.21 6.19
N SER A 137 -2.62 28.67 5.50
CA SER A 137 -3.67 29.52 6.04
C SER A 137 -4.95 28.74 6.36
N ASP A 138 -5.34 27.86 5.45
CA ASP A 138 -6.44 26.93 5.57
C ASP A 138 -5.95 25.50 5.39
N CYS A 139 -6.67 24.55 5.99
CA CYS A 139 -6.34 23.15 5.87
C CYS A 139 -7.58 22.26 5.84
N VAL A 140 -7.45 21.13 5.14
CA VAL A 140 -8.42 20.05 5.13
C VAL A 140 -7.65 18.74 5.26
N PHE A 141 -7.95 17.97 6.30
CA PHE A 141 -7.39 16.63 6.51
C PHE A 141 -8.52 15.62 6.61
N ALA A 142 -8.41 14.50 5.92
CA ALA A 142 -9.33 13.38 6.08
C ALA A 142 -8.80 12.38 7.10
N ILE A 143 -9.69 11.60 7.71
CA ILE A 143 -9.36 10.41 8.48
C ILE A 143 -9.89 9.22 7.70
N VAL A 144 -8.99 8.39 7.18
CA VAL A 144 -9.33 7.27 6.29
C VAL A 144 -8.77 5.97 6.87
N PRO A 145 -9.56 5.23 7.67
CA PRO A 145 -9.26 3.83 7.97
C PRO A 145 -9.36 2.99 6.71
N ARG A 146 -8.41 2.07 6.56
CA ARG A 146 -8.53 0.95 5.64
C ARG A 146 -7.94 -0.31 6.25
N GLY A 147 -8.37 -1.45 5.76
CA GLY A 147 -7.80 -2.72 6.17
C GLY A 147 -7.98 -3.77 5.10
N PHE A 148 -7.11 -4.76 5.14
CA PHE A 148 -7.30 -5.98 4.38
C PHE A 148 -6.92 -7.21 5.18
N ILE A 149 -7.55 -8.32 4.80
CA ILE A 149 -7.12 -9.66 5.15
C ILE A 149 -6.84 -10.40 3.85
N ASN A 150 -5.75 -11.13 3.81
CA ASN A 150 -5.33 -11.93 2.67
C ASN A 150 -4.97 -13.33 3.19
N VAL A 151 -5.48 -14.33 2.49
CA VAL A 151 -5.18 -15.73 2.73
C VAL A 151 -4.56 -16.28 1.47
N GLY A 152 -3.38 -16.89 1.61
CA GLY A 152 -2.67 -17.49 0.50
C GLY A 152 -2.23 -18.91 0.76
N TYR A 153 -1.97 -19.63 -0.32
CA TYR A 153 -1.46 -20.99 -0.34
C TYR A 153 -0.29 -21.10 -1.31
N PHE A 154 0.88 -21.48 -0.79
CA PHE A 154 2.09 -21.71 -1.57
C PHE A 154 2.01 -23.07 -2.28
N VAL A 155 1.76 -23.00 -3.59
CA VAL A 155 1.79 -24.18 -4.49
C VAL A 155 3.23 -24.64 -4.68
N LEU A 156 4.13 -23.67 -4.86
CA LEU A 156 5.58 -23.82 -4.89
C LEU A 156 6.19 -22.77 -3.98
N ASP A 157 7.46 -22.93 -3.62
CA ASP A 157 8.15 -22.04 -2.66
C ASP A 157 8.03 -20.56 -3.03
N LYS A 158 7.96 -20.26 -4.33
CA LYS A 158 7.88 -18.90 -4.89
C LYS A 158 6.52 -18.55 -5.51
N ILE A 159 5.53 -19.45 -5.47
CA ILE A 159 4.22 -19.23 -6.12
C ILE A 159 3.10 -19.44 -5.10
N GLU A 160 2.38 -18.36 -4.81
CA GLU A 160 1.27 -18.31 -3.87
C GLU A 160 -0.03 -18.02 -4.62
N ILE A 161 -1.03 -18.91 -4.51
CA ILE A 161 -2.40 -18.57 -4.87
C ILE A 161 -3.01 -17.84 -3.68
N PHE A 162 -3.65 -16.70 -3.88
CA PHE A 162 -4.19 -15.92 -2.78
C PHE A 162 -5.61 -15.44 -3.06
N SER A 163 -6.30 -15.11 -1.97
CA SER A 163 -7.51 -14.30 -1.98
C SER A 163 -7.40 -13.23 -0.90
N SER A 164 -8.08 -12.09 -1.10
CA SER A 164 -8.05 -10.98 -0.16
C SER A 164 -9.37 -10.25 -0.13
N LEU A 165 -9.76 -9.80 1.06
CA LEU A 165 -10.82 -8.82 1.26
C LEU A 165 -10.20 -7.53 1.77
N GLU A 166 -10.51 -6.43 1.12
CA GLU A 166 -10.04 -5.08 1.46
C GLU A 166 -11.24 -4.15 1.56
N GLY A 167 -11.23 -3.24 2.53
CA GLY A 167 -12.21 -2.18 2.63
C GLY A 167 -11.68 -0.93 3.30
N GLY A 168 -12.38 0.18 3.08
CA GLY A 168 -12.05 1.47 3.67
C GLY A 168 -13.20 2.46 3.55
N VAL A 169 -13.09 3.55 4.30
CA VAL A 169 -14.12 4.60 4.36
C VAL A 169 -13.47 5.91 4.83
N ILE A 170 -14.00 7.07 4.39
CA ILE A 170 -13.64 8.35 5.01
C ILE A 170 -14.47 8.50 6.29
N LEU A 171 -13.82 8.48 7.45
CA LEU A 171 -14.51 8.66 8.73
C LEU A 171 -14.84 10.11 9.02
N ASN A 172 -13.94 11.04 8.73
CA ASN A 172 -14.17 12.44 9.05
C ASN A 172 -13.25 13.35 8.25
N LEU A 173 -13.58 14.64 8.24
CA LEU A 173 -12.70 15.71 7.81
C LEU A 173 -12.42 16.66 8.97
N ILE A 174 -11.18 17.11 9.08
CA ILE A 174 -10.71 18.16 9.97
C ILE A 174 -10.42 19.37 9.08
N THR A 175 -11.08 20.49 9.34
CA THR A 175 -10.88 21.73 8.57
C THR A 175 -10.55 22.91 9.47
N SER A 176 -9.84 23.91 8.93
CA SER A 176 -9.71 25.23 9.54
C SER A 176 -11.10 25.89 9.67
N SER A 177 -11.32 26.61 10.76
CA SER A 177 -12.63 26.97 11.35
C SER A 177 -13.57 27.88 10.53
N ARG A 178 -13.33 28.11 9.24
CA ARG A 178 -14.16 28.96 8.37
C ARG A 178 -15.23 28.22 7.56
N THR A 179 -15.23 26.89 7.55
CA THR A 179 -16.07 26.05 6.67
C THR A 179 -17.06 25.13 7.40
N LYS A 180 -17.27 25.29 8.71
CA LYS A 180 -18.31 24.52 9.41
C LYS A 180 -19.68 25.17 9.21
N ASP A 181 -20.28 24.88 8.07
CA ASP A 181 -21.67 25.20 7.75
C ASP A 181 -22.63 24.44 8.70
N ILE A 182 -23.87 24.92 8.84
CA ILE A 182 -24.94 24.32 9.65
C ILE A 182 -25.23 22.86 9.24
N ASN A 183 -24.86 22.48 8.01
CA ASN A 183 -25.03 21.13 7.45
C ASN A 183 -23.76 20.26 7.48
N TRP A 184 -22.71 20.65 8.22
CA TRP A 184 -21.44 19.93 8.23
C TRP A 184 -21.58 18.45 8.61
N ASP A 185 -22.43 18.14 9.59
CA ASP A 185 -22.64 16.74 10.02
C ASP A 185 -23.36 15.91 8.95
N ASN A 186 -24.31 16.50 8.22
CA ASN A 186 -24.98 15.85 7.09
C ASN A 186 -23.99 15.60 5.95
N PHE A 187 -23.15 16.58 5.62
CA PHE A 187 -22.10 16.43 4.62
C PHE A 187 -21.11 15.30 4.98
N ILE A 188 -20.66 15.23 6.23
CA ILE A 188 -19.77 14.14 6.68
C ILE A 188 -20.50 12.78 6.62
N GLN A 189 -21.79 12.74 6.91
CA GLN A 189 -22.58 11.51 6.81
C GLN A 189 -22.73 11.04 5.36
N GLU A 190 -23.04 11.95 4.43
CA GLU A 190 -23.08 11.66 2.99
C GLU A 190 -21.71 11.19 2.49
N LEU A 191 -20.64 11.90 2.84
CA LEU A 191 -19.27 11.55 2.48
C LEU A 191 -18.89 10.14 2.96
N ARG A 192 -19.29 9.74 4.17
CA ARG A 192 -19.09 8.37 4.69
C ARG A 192 -19.81 7.33 3.83
N GLN A 193 -21.06 7.62 3.44
CA GLN A 193 -21.87 6.70 2.64
C GLN A 193 -21.35 6.56 1.21
N GLU A 194 -20.87 7.65 0.62
CA GLU A 194 -20.32 7.65 -0.74
C GLU A 194 -18.89 7.07 -0.79
N SER A 195 -18.10 7.25 0.27
CA SER A 195 -16.70 6.82 0.29
C SER A 195 -16.49 5.36 0.69
N ILE A 196 -17.46 4.69 1.31
CA ILE A 196 -17.29 3.30 1.73
C ILE A 196 -17.08 2.39 0.50
N TYR A 197 -16.05 1.56 0.55
CA TYR A 197 -15.78 0.58 -0.49
C TYR A 197 -15.36 -0.77 0.11
N SER A 198 -15.62 -1.82 -0.64
CA SER A 198 -15.17 -3.17 -0.33
C SER A 198 -14.79 -3.89 -1.61
N THR A 199 -13.62 -4.53 -1.61
CA THR A 199 -13.14 -5.31 -2.75
C THR A 199 -12.75 -6.72 -2.32
N PHE A 200 -12.98 -7.67 -3.22
CA PHE A 200 -12.44 -9.01 -3.15
C PHE A 200 -11.40 -9.17 -4.24
N LYS A 201 -10.22 -9.68 -3.88
CA LYS A 201 -9.16 -10.01 -4.83
C LYS A 201 -8.90 -11.51 -4.79
N PHE A 202 -8.56 -12.08 -5.93
CA PHE A 202 -8.02 -13.44 -5.99
C PHE A 202 -7.01 -13.55 -7.14
N GLY A 203 -5.98 -14.36 -6.97
CA GLY A 203 -4.94 -14.43 -7.98
C GLY A 203 -3.77 -15.32 -7.62
N VAL A 204 -2.66 -15.09 -8.32
CA VAL A 204 -1.38 -15.76 -8.14
C VAL A 204 -0.30 -14.71 -7.94
N SER A 205 0.49 -14.89 -6.90
CA SER A 205 1.71 -14.13 -6.66
C SER A 205 2.92 -15.00 -6.95
N TRP A 206 3.84 -14.49 -7.75
CA TRP A 206 5.16 -15.06 -7.97
C TRP A 206 6.24 -14.20 -7.32
N TYR A 207 7.10 -14.80 -6.52
CA TYR A 207 8.13 -14.09 -5.76
C TYR A 207 9.51 -14.36 -6.33
N TYR A 208 10.23 -13.31 -6.73
CA TYR A 208 11.59 -13.48 -7.22
C TYR A 208 12.58 -13.68 -6.06
N ASP A 209 12.36 -12.95 -4.96
CA ASP A 209 13.05 -13.08 -3.67
C ASP A 209 12.05 -13.07 -2.50
N ASN A 210 12.54 -12.99 -1.25
CA ASN A 210 11.67 -12.99 -0.07
C ASN A 210 10.80 -11.72 0.04
N TYR A 211 11.23 -10.60 -0.56
CA TYR A 211 10.67 -9.27 -0.33
C TYR A 211 9.94 -8.70 -1.54
N SER A 212 9.99 -9.38 -2.67
CA SER A 212 9.54 -8.80 -3.92
C SER A 212 8.96 -9.85 -4.87
N GLY A 213 7.87 -9.45 -5.53
CA GLY A 213 7.20 -10.31 -6.48
C GLY A 213 6.25 -9.58 -7.41
N ILE A 214 5.61 -10.39 -8.25
CA ILE A 214 4.58 -9.98 -9.19
C ILE A 214 3.31 -10.69 -8.77
N GLU A 215 2.27 -9.91 -8.54
CA GLU A 215 0.94 -10.38 -8.22
C GLU A 215 0.05 -10.17 -9.45
N VAL A 216 -0.58 -11.25 -9.91
CA VAL A 216 -1.51 -11.24 -11.05
C VAL A 216 -2.82 -11.82 -10.58
N GLY A 217 -3.91 -11.09 -10.75
CA GLY A 217 -5.19 -11.56 -10.28
C GLY A 217 -6.35 -10.71 -10.74
N TYR A 218 -7.50 -11.03 -10.16
CA TYR A 218 -8.73 -10.31 -10.37
C TYR A 218 -9.12 -9.53 -9.13
N ARG A 219 -9.71 -8.35 -9.34
CA ARG A 219 -10.31 -7.53 -8.28
C ARG A 219 -11.78 -7.31 -8.61
N LEU A 220 -12.65 -7.62 -7.66
CA LEU A 220 -14.09 -7.41 -7.76
C LEU A 220 -14.50 -6.38 -6.71
N PHE A 221 -15.27 -5.37 -7.11
CA PHE A 221 -15.94 -4.48 -6.16
C PHE A 221 -17.16 -5.18 -5.61
N LEU A 222 -17.15 -5.46 -4.31
CA LEU A 222 -18.31 -5.97 -3.58
C LEU A 222 -19.28 -4.83 -3.23
N TRP A 223 -18.73 -3.65 -2.95
CA TRP A 223 -19.49 -2.44 -2.65
C TRP A 223 -18.69 -1.18 -3.01
N GLY A 224 -19.38 -0.08 -3.32
CA GLY A 224 -18.75 1.23 -3.47
C GLY A 224 -17.88 1.37 -4.71
N LYS A 225 -18.33 0.84 -5.86
CA LYS A 225 -17.61 0.98 -7.14
C LYS A 225 -17.36 2.45 -7.54
N GLU A 226 -18.30 3.32 -7.19
CA GLU A 226 -18.19 4.77 -7.42
C GLU A 226 -17.48 5.52 -6.28
N SER A 227 -17.00 4.82 -5.25
CA SER A 227 -16.28 5.47 -4.17
C SER A 227 -15.00 6.14 -4.68
N PRO A 228 -14.73 7.39 -4.30
CA PRO A 228 -13.47 8.05 -4.62
C PRO A 228 -12.26 7.34 -3.98
N LEU A 229 -12.47 6.54 -2.93
CA LEU A 229 -11.40 5.75 -2.31
C LEU A 229 -10.92 4.58 -3.19
N ARG A 230 -11.63 4.28 -4.29
CA ARG A 230 -11.20 3.26 -5.26
C ARG A 230 -9.83 3.56 -5.88
N PHE A 231 -9.39 4.81 -5.87
CA PHE A 231 -8.09 5.27 -6.37
C PHE A 231 -7.04 5.42 -5.26
N ILE A 232 -7.37 5.10 -4.00
CA ILE A 232 -6.38 5.09 -2.90
C ILE A 232 -5.90 3.65 -2.69
N GLN A 233 -5.55 3.00 -3.80
CA GLN A 233 -5.04 1.64 -3.82
C GLN A 233 -3.53 1.72 -3.82
N GLY A 234 -2.89 1.65 -2.64
CA GLY A 234 -1.44 1.52 -2.52
C GLY A 234 -0.61 2.74 -2.94
N PHE A 235 0.72 2.61 -2.82
CA PHE A 235 1.71 3.67 -3.07
C PHE A 235 2.99 3.13 -3.72
N THR A 236 2.96 1.92 -4.27
CA THR A 236 4.04 1.47 -5.16
C THR A 236 3.97 2.27 -6.46
N ILE A 237 5.08 2.46 -7.17
CA ILE A 237 5.07 3.18 -8.47
C ILE A 237 3.99 2.63 -9.41
N THR A 238 3.73 1.33 -9.36
CA THR A 238 2.68 0.67 -10.15
C THR A 238 1.26 1.00 -9.69
N ASP A 239 1.05 1.17 -8.39
CA ASP A 239 -0.20 1.68 -7.84
C ASP A 239 -0.46 3.13 -8.27
N TRP A 240 0.57 3.97 -8.29
CA TRP A 240 0.46 5.36 -8.76
C TRP A 240 0.13 5.41 -10.26
N ILE A 241 0.78 4.57 -11.08
CA ILE A 241 0.46 4.43 -12.50
C ILE A 241 -1.00 3.96 -12.68
N TYR A 242 -1.44 2.97 -11.91
CA TYR A 242 -2.82 2.52 -11.91
C TYR A 242 -3.80 3.63 -11.54
N ASN A 243 -3.56 4.32 -10.42
CA ASN A 243 -4.42 5.39 -9.93
C ASN A 243 -4.49 6.54 -10.93
N TYR A 244 -3.37 6.90 -11.56
CA TYR A 244 -3.32 7.91 -12.62
C TYR A 244 -4.15 7.51 -13.84
N ILE A 245 -3.91 6.31 -14.39
CA ILE A 245 -4.65 5.80 -15.55
C ILE A 245 -6.14 5.68 -15.24
N SER A 246 -6.48 5.08 -14.08
CA SER A 246 -7.86 4.90 -13.65
C SER A 246 -8.57 6.24 -13.42
N TYR A 247 -7.86 7.25 -12.89
CA TYR A 247 -8.38 8.60 -12.75
C TYR A 247 -8.65 9.25 -14.11
N THR A 248 -7.69 9.20 -15.04
CA THR A 248 -7.88 9.76 -16.39
C THR A 248 -9.06 9.13 -17.13
N LEU A 249 -9.23 7.81 -17.00
CA LEU A 249 -10.36 7.07 -17.58
C LEU A 249 -11.69 7.35 -16.89
N TYR A 250 -11.70 7.77 -15.62
CA TYR A 250 -12.92 8.17 -14.94
C TYR A 250 -13.38 9.57 -15.36
N THR A 251 -12.44 10.48 -15.62
CA THR A 251 -12.74 11.86 -16.01
C THR A 251 -13.16 11.98 -17.48
N GLU A 252 -12.66 11.11 -18.35
CA GLU A 252 -13.11 11.01 -19.74
C GLU A 252 -14.33 10.09 -19.79
N ASN A 253 -15.52 10.65 -19.95
CA ASN A 253 -16.82 9.96 -20.02
C ASN A 253 -16.98 9.05 -21.28
N SER A 254 -15.91 8.36 -21.70
CA SER A 254 -15.77 7.70 -23.00
C SER A 254 -15.40 6.23 -22.87
N GLN A 255 -16.23 5.41 -23.53
CA GLN A 255 -16.04 4.06 -24.04
C GLN A 255 -14.69 3.38 -23.73
N GLU A 256 -14.79 2.23 -23.04
CA GLU A 256 -13.74 1.27 -22.69
C GLU A 256 -12.51 1.29 -23.61
N ILE A 257 -11.49 2.05 -23.22
CA ILE A 257 -10.15 1.92 -23.79
C ILE A 257 -9.47 0.73 -23.10
N PHE A 258 -9.20 -0.30 -23.90
CA PHE A 258 -8.60 -1.55 -23.48
C PHE A 258 -7.09 -1.35 -23.24
N ILE A 259 -6.67 -1.24 -21.99
CA ILE A 259 -5.27 -1.41 -21.60
C ILE A 259 -5.10 -2.89 -21.22
N PRO A 260 -4.44 -3.72 -22.04
CA PRO A 260 -4.45 -5.18 -21.89
C PRO A 260 -3.88 -5.72 -20.56
N PHE A 261 -3.26 -4.85 -19.76
CA PHE A 261 -2.50 -5.22 -18.57
C PHE A 261 -3.21 -4.86 -17.26
N ILE A 262 -4.20 -3.95 -17.30
CA ILE A 262 -4.94 -3.53 -16.11
C ILE A 262 -6.35 -3.09 -16.51
N THR A 263 -7.31 -4.00 -16.43
CA THR A 263 -8.73 -3.68 -16.48
C THR A 263 -9.28 -3.70 -15.06
N THR A 264 -10.44 -3.09 -14.79
CA THR A 264 -11.00 -3.02 -13.42
C THR A 264 -11.16 -4.37 -12.74
N ASP A 265 -11.16 -5.46 -13.53
CA ASP A 265 -11.28 -6.84 -13.06
C ASP A 265 -9.96 -7.61 -13.11
N TYR A 266 -8.89 -7.11 -13.73
CA TYR A 266 -7.58 -7.77 -13.82
C TYR A 266 -6.48 -6.79 -13.42
N TYR A 267 -5.60 -7.18 -12.50
CA TYR A 267 -4.46 -6.35 -12.13
C TYR A 267 -3.16 -7.15 -12.17
N ILE A 268 -2.09 -6.44 -12.52
CA ILE A 268 -0.71 -6.84 -12.28
C ILE A 268 -0.15 -5.80 -11.32
N SER A 269 0.18 -6.20 -10.09
CA SER A 269 0.89 -5.34 -9.14
C SER A 269 2.29 -5.90 -8.89
N PHE A 270 3.27 -5.00 -8.81
CA PHE A 270 4.57 -5.37 -8.30
C PHE A 270 4.49 -5.25 -6.79
N SER A 271 4.38 -6.38 -6.11
CA SER A 271 4.44 -6.39 -4.66
C SER A 271 5.89 -6.15 -4.25
N THR A 272 6.23 -4.92 -3.90
CA THR A 272 7.21 -4.72 -2.83
C THR A 272 6.51 -5.14 -1.54
N LYS A 273 6.89 -6.31 -1.02
CA LYS A 273 6.47 -6.75 0.30
C LYS A 273 7.20 -5.90 1.35
N PHE A 274 6.52 -5.64 2.47
CA PHE A 274 6.88 -4.59 3.42
C PHE A 274 8.17 -4.85 4.21
#